data_AF-A0A6N9TDY2-F1
#
_entry.id   AF-A0A6N9TDY2-F1
#
_cell.length_a   1.000
_cell.length_b   1.000
_cell.length_c   1.000
_cell.angle_alpha   90.00
_cell.angle_beta   90.00
_cell.angle_gamma   90.00
#
_symmetry.space_group_name_H-M   'P 1'
#
loop_
_entity.id
_entity.type
_entity.pdbx_description
1 polymer ?
#
loop_
_entity_poly.entity_id
_entity_poly.type
_entity_poly.pdbx_seq_one_letter_code
_entity_poly.pdbx_strand_id
1 'polypeptide(L)'
;MTSIMTNASAMTALQSLQSINSSLDETQSRISTGYRVAEAQDNAAYWSIATTMRSDNQAMSAVVDSLGIGAATVDAAYTGLNAAKDVLSEIKAKLTTATSDGVDKGKVQEEITALQNQLKTISDSASFSGQNWLSNTEATTNKQIVSSISRDAAGSLGVGAIDVDIDSYRLYSADAGILDKTIDIAQFDGVLGSATVETSAISFANANDKISFTVSQNGDAARTVEITQATLASAGLSDTTIRSNADLKAVYEQALSDAGIDGVEVSIDATDSLTFTSLESFKVTNAATTGTSAITVASMGLVATDTTASATGTFSTSVEDIDLNTLTLGQESAQIQAYIKVVDEALSQVTTAAASIGAVQNRIDLQQEFVSKLMDTVSEGVGSLVDADMTEESTRLKALQTQQQLGVQALSIANNSSQSLLSLFR
;
A
#
# COMPACT_ATOMS: atom_id res chain seq x y z
N MET A 1 -64.36 -15.91 -66.33
CA MET A 1 -63.60 -16.58 -67.40
C MET A 1 -62.81 -17.72 -66.78
N THR A 2 -63.34 -18.94 -66.84
CA THR A 2 -62.69 -20.16 -66.33
C THR A 2 -61.80 -20.73 -67.44
N SER A 3 -60.49 -20.59 -67.30
CA SER A 3 -59.49 -21.24 -68.16
C SER A 3 -59.10 -22.58 -67.55
N ILE A 4 -59.16 -23.67 -68.32
CA ILE A 4 -58.71 -25.01 -67.89
C ILE A 4 -57.17 -25.09 -67.83
N MET A 5 -56.47 -24.24 -68.60
CA MET A 5 -55.02 -24.27 -68.75
C MET A 5 -54.27 -23.48 -67.67
N THR A 6 -54.94 -22.57 -66.97
CA THR A 6 -54.34 -21.72 -65.93
C THR A 6 -55.30 -21.53 -64.77
N ASN A 7 -54.96 -22.10 -63.62
CA ASN A 7 -55.73 -21.98 -62.39
C ASN A 7 -55.22 -20.79 -61.56
N ALA A 8 -55.85 -19.63 -61.77
CA ALA A 8 -55.47 -18.39 -61.08
C ALA A 8 -55.66 -18.47 -59.55
N SER A 9 -56.69 -19.17 -59.05
CA SER A 9 -56.91 -19.33 -57.61
C SER A 9 -55.86 -20.23 -56.95
N ALA A 10 -55.40 -21.28 -57.64
CA ALA A 10 -54.30 -22.11 -57.16
C ALA A 10 -52.95 -21.37 -57.17
N MET A 11 -52.70 -20.50 -58.16
CA MET A 11 -51.47 -19.66 -58.18
C MET A 11 -51.45 -18.66 -57.02
N THR A 12 -52.57 -17.99 -56.73
CA THR A 12 -52.67 -17.08 -55.57
C THR A 12 -52.53 -17.84 -54.25
N ALA A 13 -53.13 -19.04 -54.13
CA ALA A 13 -52.96 -19.89 -52.95
C ALA A 13 -51.52 -20.36 -52.78
N LEU A 14 -50.82 -20.70 -53.88
CA LEU A 14 -49.41 -21.09 -53.86
C LEU A 14 -48.51 -19.92 -53.44
N GLN A 15 -48.75 -18.71 -53.96
CA GLN A 15 -47.99 -17.52 -53.58
C GLN A 15 -48.17 -17.19 -52.09
N SER A 16 -49.39 -17.35 -51.56
CA SER A 16 -49.67 -17.22 -50.13
C SER A 16 -48.94 -18.29 -49.31
N LEU A 17 -48.96 -19.55 -49.76
CA LEU A 17 -48.25 -20.65 -49.09
C LEU A 17 -46.72 -20.46 -49.10
N GLN A 18 -46.15 -19.98 -50.19
CA GLN A 18 -44.73 -19.62 -50.29
C GLN A 18 -44.37 -18.48 -49.32
N SER A 19 -45.23 -17.47 -49.20
CA SER A 19 -45.06 -16.39 -48.22
C SER A 19 -45.14 -16.89 -46.77
N ILE A 20 -46.06 -17.82 -46.47
CA ILE A 20 -46.19 -18.44 -45.15
C ILE A 20 -44.95 -19.28 -44.83
N ASN A 21 -44.47 -20.10 -45.76
CA ASN A 21 -43.26 -20.90 -45.58
C ASN A 21 -42.04 -20.01 -45.33
N SER A 22 -41.86 -18.94 -46.10
CA SER A 22 -40.77 -17.98 -45.87
C SER A 22 -40.84 -17.34 -44.48
N SER A 23 -42.03 -16.96 -44.01
CA SER A 23 -42.21 -16.39 -42.66
C SER A 23 -41.96 -17.43 -41.56
N LEU A 24 -42.30 -18.69 -41.83
CA LEU A 24 -42.12 -19.81 -40.92
C LEU A 24 -40.63 -20.13 -40.77
N ASP A 25 -39.87 -20.15 -41.85
CA ASP A 25 -38.41 -20.31 -41.85
C ASP A 25 -37.71 -19.15 -41.11
N GLU A 26 -38.17 -17.91 -41.31
CA GLU A 26 -37.65 -16.74 -40.59
C GLU A 26 -37.90 -16.83 -39.08
N THR A 27 -39.13 -17.11 -38.64
CA THR A 27 -39.45 -17.28 -37.22
C THR A 27 -38.72 -18.49 -36.62
N GLN A 28 -38.53 -19.59 -37.36
CA GLN A 28 -37.69 -20.71 -36.90
C GLN A 28 -36.24 -20.27 -36.71
N SER A 29 -35.67 -19.50 -37.63
CA SER A 29 -34.31 -18.97 -37.52
C SER A 29 -34.16 -18.05 -36.30
N ARG A 30 -35.13 -17.16 -36.07
CA ARG A 30 -35.14 -16.28 -34.89
C ARG A 30 -35.26 -17.05 -33.57
N ILE A 31 -36.11 -18.07 -33.51
CA ILE A 31 -36.23 -18.94 -32.32
C ILE A 31 -34.94 -19.75 -32.11
N SER A 32 -34.33 -20.24 -33.19
CA SER A 32 -33.10 -21.04 -33.10
C SER A 32 -31.88 -20.22 -32.70
N THR A 33 -31.79 -18.97 -33.14
CA THR A 33 -30.66 -18.08 -32.86
C THR A 33 -30.87 -17.24 -31.60
N GLY A 34 -32.11 -17.06 -31.16
CA GLY A 34 -32.49 -16.14 -30.09
C GLY A 34 -32.49 -14.66 -30.51
N TYR A 35 -32.09 -14.35 -31.74
CA TYR A 35 -31.93 -12.98 -32.23
C TYR A 35 -33.00 -12.62 -33.25
N ARG A 36 -33.53 -11.41 -33.13
CA ARG A 36 -34.38 -10.76 -34.13
C ARG A 36 -33.56 -10.26 -35.33
N VAL A 37 -32.29 -9.88 -35.10
CA VAL A 37 -31.35 -9.41 -36.12
C VAL A 37 -30.06 -10.22 -36.03
N ALA A 38 -30.01 -11.39 -36.67
CA ALA A 38 -28.86 -12.28 -36.58
C ALA A 38 -27.74 -11.85 -37.54
N GLU A 39 -28.12 -11.44 -38.75
CA GLU A 39 -27.20 -11.08 -39.83
C GLU A 39 -27.36 -9.62 -40.27
N ALA A 40 -26.35 -9.08 -40.95
CA ALA A 40 -26.40 -7.73 -41.52
C ALA A 40 -27.52 -7.56 -42.57
N GLN A 41 -27.99 -8.66 -43.16
CA GLN A 41 -29.11 -8.67 -44.11
C GLN A 41 -30.44 -8.35 -43.44
N ASP A 42 -30.62 -8.74 -42.18
CA ASP A 42 -31.87 -8.51 -41.43
C ASP A 42 -32.06 -7.03 -41.11
N ASN A 43 -30.99 -6.39 -40.60
CA ASN A 43 -30.92 -4.95 -40.41
C ASN A 43 -29.47 -4.48 -40.22
N ALA A 44 -28.86 -3.92 -41.26
CA ALA A 44 -27.46 -3.51 -41.25
C ALA A 44 -27.13 -2.48 -40.14
N ALA A 45 -28.05 -1.56 -39.82
CA ALA A 45 -27.81 -0.51 -38.84
C ALA A 45 -27.77 -1.07 -37.41
N TYR A 46 -28.79 -1.84 -37.00
CA TYR A 46 -28.82 -2.46 -35.67
C TYR A 46 -27.72 -3.51 -35.51
N TRP A 47 -27.47 -4.31 -36.55
CA TRP A 47 -26.41 -5.31 -36.54
C TRP A 47 -25.02 -4.69 -36.36
N SER A 48 -24.73 -3.58 -37.04
CA SER A 48 -23.43 -2.89 -36.91
C SER A 48 -23.24 -2.31 -35.52
N ILE A 49 -24.25 -1.62 -34.96
CA ILE A 49 -24.18 -1.04 -33.60
C ILE A 49 -23.98 -2.15 -32.56
N ALA A 50 -24.79 -3.21 -32.63
CA ALA A 50 -24.70 -4.34 -31.71
C ALA A 50 -23.38 -5.10 -31.82
N THR A 51 -22.81 -5.23 -33.02
CA THR A 51 -21.49 -5.86 -33.21
C THR A 51 -20.39 -5.02 -32.58
N THR A 52 -20.40 -3.70 -32.73
CA THR A 52 -19.45 -2.81 -32.05
C THR A 52 -19.62 -2.89 -30.53
N MET A 53 -20.84 -2.85 -30.02
CA MET A 53 -21.10 -2.98 -28.58
C MET A 53 -20.67 -4.34 -28.00
N ARG A 54 -20.89 -5.44 -28.73
CA ARG A 54 -20.37 -6.77 -28.34
C ARG A 54 -18.84 -6.81 -28.32
N SER A 55 -18.20 -6.18 -29.31
CA SER A 55 -16.74 -6.04 -29.34
C SER A 55 -16.24 -5.20 -28.17
N ASP A 56 -16.93 -4.12 -27.81
CA ASP A 56 -16.58 -3.29 -26.66
C ASP A 56 -16.71 -4.10 -25.38
N ASN A 57 -17.79 -4.88 -25.21
CA ASN A 57 -17.98 -5.75 -24.06
C ASN A 57 -16.87 -6.83 -23.93
N GLN A 58 -16.43 -7.43 -25.04
CA GLN A 58 -15.28 -8.33 -25.04
C GLN A 58 -13.99 -7.63 -24.60
N ALA A 59 -13.77 -6.40 -25.06
CA ALA A 59 -12.62 -5.60 -24.66
C ALA A 59 -12.68 -5.24 -23.16
N MET A 60 -13.87 -4.91 -22.64
CA MET A 60 -14.10 -4.65 -21.22
C MET A 60 -13.89 -5.90 -20.36
N SER A 61 -14.23 -7.09 -20.84
CA SER A 61 -13.91 -8.36 -20.16
C SER A 61 -12.39 -8.51 -19.99
N ALA A 62 -11.61 -8.21 -21.03
CA ALA A 62 -10.15 -8.23 -20.92
C ALA A 62 -9.61 -7.18 -19.94
N VAL A 63 -10.28 -6.04 -19.79
CA VAL A 63 -9.96 -5.03 -18.75
C VAL A 63 -10.23 -5.58 -17.36
N VAL A 64 -11.35 -6.27 -17.14
CA VAL A 64 -11.65 -6.90 -15.83
C VAL A 64 -10.62 -7.97 -15.49
N ASP A 65 -10.22 -8.80 -16.45
CA ASP A 65 -9.15 -9.77 -16.25
C ASP A 65 -7.83 -9.09 -15.87
N SER A 66 -7.47 -7.99 -16.56
CA SER A 66 -6.28 -7.21 -16.23
C SER A 66 -6.37 -6.55 -14.86
N LEU A 67 -7.53 -6.01 -14.47
CA LEU A 67 -7.77 -5.47 -13.14
C LEU A 67 -7.69 -6.56 -12.07
N GLY A 68 -8.12 -7.79 -12.37
CA GLY A 68 -8.01 -8.94 -11.47
C GLY A 68 -6.56 -9.36 -11.22
N ILE A 69 -5.76 -9.40 -12.28
CA ILE A 69 -4.30 -9.64 -12.17
C ILE A 69 -3.64 -8.49 -11.39
N GLY A 70 -4.02 -7.23 -11.68
CA GLY A 70 -3.55 -6.06 -10.96
C GLY A 70 -3.88 -6.11 -9.47
N ALA A 71 -5.12 -6.45 -9.12
CA ALA A 71 -5.56 -6.64 -7.73
C ALA A 71 -4.70 -7.68 -7.01
N ALA A 72 -4.44 -8.83 -7.63
CA ALA A 72 -3.61 -9.87 -7.05
C ALA A 72 -2.14 -9.45 -6.87
N THR A 73 -1.57 -8.67 -7.80
CA THR A 73 -0.21 -8.12 -7.63
C THR A 73 -0.13 -7.10 -6.48
N VAL A 74 -1.16 -6.25 -6.35
CA VAL A 74 -1.27 -5.25 -5.28
C VAL A 74 -1.46 -5.93 -3.92
N ASP A 75 -2.28 -6.98 -3.86
CA ASP A 75 -2.53 -7.77 -2.65
C ASP A 75 -1.28 -8.51 -2.16
N ALA A 76 -0.49 -9.07 -3.08
CA ALA A 76 0.80 -9.68 -2.75
C ALA A 76 1.77 -8.65 -2.14
N ALA A 77 1.85 -7.45 -2.72
CA ALA A 77 2.67 -6.37 -2.17
C ALA A 77 2.16 -5.88 -0.80
N TYR A 78 0.84 -5.72 -0.64
CA TYR A 78 0.22 -5.33 0.63
C TYR A 78 0.50 -6.35 1.76
N THR A 79 0.37 -7.65 1.44
CA THR A 79 0.69 -8.74 2.36
C THR A 79 2.16 -8.72 2.78
N GLY A 80 3.07 -8.51 1.82
CA GLY A 80 4.50 -8.37 2.10
C GLY A 80 4.82 -7.18 2.99
N LEU A 81 4.20 -6.02 2.77
CA LEU A 81 4.39 -4.83 3.60
C LEU A 81 3.89 -5.03 5.04
N ASN A 82 2.73 -5.67 5.24
CA ASN A 82 2.23 -5.96 6.58
C ASN A 82 3.15 -6.93 7.34
N ALA A 83 3.61 -8.00 6.68
CA ALA A 83 4.57 -8.91 7.29
C ALA A 83 5.90 -8.22 7.61
N ALA A 84 6.38 -7.33 6.74
CA ALA A 84 7.58 -6.53 7.00
C ALA A 84 7.41 -5.58 8.20
N LYS A 85 6.23 -4.96 8.34
CA LYS A 85 5.89 -4.11 9.49
C LYS A 85 5.95 -4.88 10.82
N ASP A 86 5.44 -6.10 10.85
CA ASP A 86 5.45 -6.93 12.05
C ASP A 86 6.89 -7.30 12.44
N VAL A 87 7.72 -7.69 11.47
CA VAL A 87 9.13 -8.00 11.71
C VAL A 87 9.93 -6.76 12.14
N LEU A 88 9.69 -5.59 11.54
CA LEU A 88 10.31 -4.33 11.99
C LEU A 88 9.94 -4.01 13.44
N SER A 89 8.69 -4.26 13.84
CA SER A 89 8.24 -4.07 15.23
C SER A 89 8.96 -5.02 16.19
N GLU A 90 9.28 -6.23 15.75
CA GLU A 90 10.10 -7.17 16.51
C GLU A 90 11.56 -6.72 16.61
N ILE A 91 12.17 -6.24 15.52
CA ILE A 91 13.52 -5.65 15.54
C ILE A 91 13.57 -4.49 16.53
N LYS A 92 12.58 -3.60 16.50
CA LYS A 92 12.47 -2.50 17.47
C LYS A 92 12.44 -3.03 18.90
N ALA A 93 11.63 -4.05 19.17
CA ALA A 93 11.56 -4.65 20.51
C ALA A 93 12.91 -5.23 20.94
N LYS A 94 13.63 -5.91 20.05
CA LYS A 94 14.98 -6.44 20.32
C LYS A 94 15.98 -5.31 20.61
N LEU A 95 15.97 -4.24 19.83
CA LEU A 95 16.81 -3.06 20.09
C LEU A 95 16.49 -2.41 21.44
N THR A 96 15.21 -2.29 21.81
CA THR A 96 14.80 -1.81 23.15
C THR A 96 15.27 -2.75 24.26
N THR A 97 15.30 -4.07 24.05
CA THR A 97 15.90 -4.97 25.04
C THR A 97 17.42 -4.79 25.13
N ALA A 98 18.09 -4.45 24.02
CA ALA A 98 19.54 -4.20 24.00
C ALA A 98 19.95 -2.91 24.73
N THR A 99 19.02 -1.98 25.00
CA THR A 99 19.32 -0.79 25.83
C THR A 99 19.40 -1.10 27.32
N SER A 100 18.98 -2.30 27.76
CA SER A 100 19.02 -2.66 29.19
C SER A 100 20.41 -3.11 29.62
N ASP A 101 20.85 -2.65 30.79
CA ASP A 101 22.14 -3.03 31.34
C ASP A 101 22.22 -4.53 31.66
N GLY A 102 23.35 -5.15 31.35
CA GLY A 102 23.61 -6.57 31.57
C GLY A 102 23.08 -7.52 30.48
N VAL A 103 22.50 -6.99 29.40
CA VAL A 103 22.10 -7.79 28.22
C VAL A 103 23.30 -8.11 27.32
N ASP A 104 23.37 -9.35 26.85
CA ASP A 104 24.37 -9.81 25.87
C ASP A 104 24.00 -9.33 24.46
N LYS A 105 24.53 -8.16 24.08
CA LYS A 105 24.26 -7.50 22.79
C LYS A 105 24.66 -8.35 21.58
N GLY A 106 25.65 -9.24 21.73
CA GLY A 106 26.05 -10.16 20.66
C GLY A 106 24.96 -11.16 20.30
N LYS A 107 24.27 -11.72 21.32
CA LYS A 107 23.12 -12.61 21.10
C LYS A 107 21.91 -11.88 20.53
N VAL A 108 21.65 -10.66 21.00
CA VAL A 108 20.58 -9.84 20.44
C VAL A 108 20.86 -9.52 18.95
N GLN A 109 22.12 -9.30 18.58
CA GLN A 109 22.49 -9.10 17.18
C GLN A 109 22.24 -10.33 16.31
N GLU A 110 22.49 -11.55 16.81
CA GLU A 110 22.16 -12.78 16.08
C GLU A 110 20.66 -12.87 15.76
N GLU A 111 19.81 -12.50 16.72
CA GLU A 111 18.35 -12.43 16.51
C GLU A 111 17.96 -11.33 15.54
N ILE A 112 18.54 -10.12 15.65
CA ILE A 112 18.30 -9.01 14.70
C ILE A 112 18.71 -9.42 13.28
N THR A 113 19.86 -10.08 13.13
CA THR A 113 20.35 -10.59 11.83
C THR A 113 19.38 -11.60 11.24
N ALA A 114 18.80 -12.48 12.05
CA ALA A 114 17.77 -13.42 11.59
C ALA A 114 16.50 -12.69 11.12
N LEU A 115 16.06 -11.65 11.85
CA LEU A 115 14.90 -10.84 11.47
C LEU A 115 15.16 -10.00 10.20
N GLN A 116 16.35 -9.42 10.03
CA GLN A 116 16.77 -8.74 8.80
C GLN A 116 16.73 -9.68 7.58
N ASN A 117 17.22 -10.92 7.74
CA ASN A 117 17.13 -11.94 6.69
C ASN A 117 15.67 -12.35 6.39
N GLN A 118 14.82 -12.38 7.42
CA GLN A 118 13.39 -12.61 7.25
C GLN A 118 12.72 -11.47 6.48
N LEU A 119 13.07 -10.20 6.74
CA LEU A 119 12.59 -9.06 5.95
C LEU A 119 12.94 -9.20 4.46
N LYS A 120 14.19 -9.58 4.17
CA LYS A 120 14.64 -9.83 2.79
C LYS A 120 13.82 -10.95 2.13
N THR A 121 13.63 -12.06 2.85
CA THR A 121 12.83 -13.20 2.39
C THR A 121 11.36 -12.82 2.13
N ILE A 122 10.74 -12.06 3.04
CA ILE A 122 9.37 -11.55 2.88
C ILE A 122 9.29 -10.70 1.62
N SER A 123 10.22 -9.74 1.47
CA SER A 123 10.26 -8.87 0.31
C SER A 123 10.41 -9.65 -0.99
N ASP A 124 11.30 -10.64 -1.05
CA ASP A 124 11.52 -11.45 -2.27
C ASP A 124 10.36 -12.39 -2.58
N SER A 125 9.68 -12.91 -1.54
CA SER A 125 8.54 -13.81 -1.68
C SER A 125 7.24 -13.12 -2.11
N ALA A 126 7.12 -11.80 -1.92
CA ALA A 126 5.96 -10.97 -2.28
C ALA A 126 5.86 -10.76 -3.81
N SER A 127 5.84 -11.87 -4.55
CA SER A 127 5.78 -11.90 -6.01
C SER A 127 4.48 -12.54 -6.49
N PHE A 128 3.91 -11.99 -7.57
CA PHE A 128 2.77 -12.56 -8.25
C PHE A 128 3.02 -12.54 -9.77
N SER A 129 2.81 -13.70 -10.42
CA SER A 129 3.04 -13.86 -11.87
C SER A 129 4.45 -13.40 -12.32
N GLY A 130 5.47 -13.63 -11.50
CA GLY A 130 6.86 -13.23 -11.79
C GLY A 130 7.16 -11.74 -11.60
N GLN A 131 6.20 -10.94 -11.13
CA GLN A 131 6.41 -9.54 -10.77
C GLN A 131 6.48 -9.41 -9.25
N ASN A 132 7.53 -8.75 -8.77
CA ASN A 132 7.67 -8.33 -7.38
C ASN A 132 7.68 -6.79 -7.37
N TRP A 133 6.91 -6.16 -6.49
CA TRP A 133 6.86 -4.69 -6.39
C TRP A 133 7.60 -4.17 -5.15
N LEU A 134 8.14 -5.06 -4.30
CA LEU A 134 8.82 -4.71 -3.05
C LEU A 134 10.36 -4.82 -3.15
N SER A 135 10.93 -5.80 -3.86
CA SER A 135 12.41 -5.96 -4.01
C SER A 135 12.96 -5.75 -5.43
N ASN A 136 12.14 -5.23 -6.34
CA ASN A 136 12.48 -5.21 -7.75
C ASN A 136 13.40 -4.05 -8.14
N THR A 137 14.63 -4.29 -8.60
CA THR A 137 15.65 -3.29 -9.00
C THR A 137 15.49 -2.68 -10.41
N GLU A 138 14.39 -2.93 -11.11
CA GLU A 138 14.17 -2.43 -12.47
C GLU A 138 14.05 -0.89 -12.55
N ALA A 139 14.54 -0.31 -13.65
CA ALA A 139 14.58 1.16 -13.85
C ALA A 139 13.21 1.84 -13.98
N THR A 140 12.13 1.07 -14.18
CA THR A 140 10.75 1.60 -14.29
C THR A 140 9.99 1.45 -12.98
N THR A 141 9.83 2.57 -12.28
CA THR A 141 9.14 2.67 -10.99
C THR A 141 7.64 2.87 -11.14
N ASN A 142 7.14 3.32 -12.29
CA ASN A 142 5.69 3.36 -12.53
C ASN A 142 5.20 2.05 -13.13
N LYS A 143 4.33 1.35 -12.39
CA LYS A 143 3.57 0.20 -12.87
C LYS A 143 2.17 0.65 -13.28
N GLN A 144 1.67 0.08 -14.36
CA GLN A 144 0.36 0.41 -14.92
C GLN A 144 -0.53 -0.82 -14.94
N ILE A 145 -1.73 -0.68 -14.37
CA ILE A 145 -2.79 -1.68 -14.47
C ILE A 145 -3.82 -1.13 -15.44
N VAL A 146 -4.13 -1.85 -16.53
CA VAL A 146 -5.18 -1.43 -17.45
C VAL A 146 -6.51 -1.38 -16.70
N SER A 147 -7.20 -0.23 -16.76
CA SER A 147 -8.33 0.05 -15.88
C SER A 147 -9.63 0.35 -16.61
N SER A 148 -9.56 0.84 -17.84
CA SER A 148 -10.74 1.15 -18.63
C SER A 148 -10.42 1.14 -20.12
N ILE A 149 -11.48 0.95 -20.91
CA ILE A 149 -11.48 1.24 -22.33
C ILE A 149 -12.56 2.28 -22.56
N SER A 150 -12.23 3.30 -23.35
CA SER A 150 -13.16 4.33 -23.78
C SER A 150 -13.10 4.45 -25.30
N ARG A 151 -14.21 4.83 -25.90
CA ARG A 151 -14.29 5.09 -27.34
C ARG A 151 -14.61 6.57 -27.53
N ASP A 152 -13.79 7.27 -28.29
CA ASP A 152 -14.02 8.68 -28.61
C ASP A 152 -15.11 8.85 -29.68
N ALA A 153 -15.56 10.10 -29.90
CA ALA A 153 -16.57 10.41 -30.91
C ALA A 153 -16.11 10.13 -32.35
N ALA A 154 -14.81 9.93 -32.59
CA ALA A 154 -14.23 9.56 -33.87
C ALA A 154 -14.11 8.02 -34.05
N GLY A 155 -14.51 7.25 -33.03
CA GLY A 155 -14.46 5.79 -33.04
C GLY A 155 -13.12 5.18 -32.64
N SER A 156 -12.14 5.99 -32.20
CA SER A 156 -10.84 5.50 -31.71
C SER A 156 -10.97 4.93 -30.30
N LEU A 157 -10.24 3.85 -30.03
CA LEU A 157 -10.16 3.21 -28.71
C LEU A 157 -9.04 3.85 -27.89
N GLY A 158 -9.38 4.33 -26.70
CA GLY A 158 -8.44 4.77 -25.67
C GLY A 158 -8.42 3.80 -24.50
N VAL A 159 -7.23 3.50 -23.98
CA VAL A 159 -7.03 2.65 -22.79
C VAL A 159 -6.66 3.55 -21.61
N GLY A 160 -7.42 3.45 -20.52
CA GLY A 160 -7.08 4.06 -19.24
C GLY A 160 -6.24 3.10 -18.39
N ALA A 161 -5.39 3.64 -17.54
CA ALA A 161 -4.56 2.88 -16.61
C ALA A 161 -4.65 3.42 -15.18
N ILE A 162 -4.44 2.52 -14.23
CA ILE A 162 -4.11 2.85 -12.86
C ILE A 162 -2.60 2.86 -12.73
N ASP A 163 -2.02 4.06 -12.65
CA ASP A 163 -0.62 4.26 -12.32
C ASP A 163 -0.37 4.00 -10.84
N VAL A 164 0.68 3.22 -10.58
CA VAL A 164 1.14 2.83 -9.25
C VAL A 164 2.65 3.10 -9.21
N ASP A 165 3.07 4.10 -8.45
CA ASP A 165 4.48 4.51 -8.35
C ASP A 165 5.20 3.71 -7.25
N ILE A 166 5.86 2.64 -7.67
CA ILE A 166 6.58 1.72 -6.78
C ILE A 166 7.87 2.30 -6.20
N ASP A 167 8.32 3.50 -6.57
CA ASP A 167 9.58 4.05 -6.06
C ASP A 167 9.54 4.24 -4.54
N SER A 168 8.48 4.86 -4.04
CA SER A 168 8.37 5.31 -2.64
C SER A 168 8.02 4.21 -1.63
N TYR A 169 7.63 3.01 -2.08
CA TYR A 169 7.18 1.93 -1.20
C TYR A 169 7.88 0.58 -1.40
N ARG A 170 8.95 0.54 -2.20
CA ARG A 170 9.83 -0.64 -2.25
C ARG A 170 10.54 -0.84 -0.93
N LEU A 171 10.66 -2.09 -0.50
CA LEU A 171 11.42 -2.46 0.68
C LEU A 171 12.93 -2.50 0.37
N TYR A 172 13.32 -3.02 -0.80
CA TYR A 172 14.71 -3.10 -1.26
C TYR A 172 14.87 -2.56 -2.70
N SER A 173 15.91 -1.75 -2.93
CA SER A 173 16.17 -1.09 -4.22
C SER A 173 17.63 -0.70 -4.48
N ALA A 174 18.61 -1.54 -4.11
CA ALA A 174 20.02 -1.16 -4.28
C ALA A 174 20.29 0.21 -3.61
N ASP A 175 20.00 0.26 -2.31
CA ASP A 175 20.21 1.39 -1.38
C ASP A 175 19.19 2.53 -1.51
N ALA A 176 18.04 2.29 -2.14
CA ALA A 176 16.96 3.28 -2.27
C ALA A 176 15.61 2.83 -1.69
N GLY A 177 15.48 1.55 -1.29
CA GLY A 177 14.28 0.99 -0.69
C GLY A 177 14.17 1.36 0.78
N ILE A 178 13.00 1.20 1.37
CA ILE A 178 12.74 1.60 2.76
C ILE A 178 13.72 0.95 3.75
N LEU A 179 14.19 -0.28 3.46
CA LEU A 179 15.02 -1.07 4.36
C LEU A 179 16.53 -1.00 4.07
N ASP A 180 16.92 -0.74 2.83
CA ASP A 180 18.33 -0.65 2.40
C ASP A 180 18.82 0.78 2.17
N LYS A 181 17.92 1.78 2.09
CA LYS A 181 18.35 3.17 2.04
C LYS A 181 18.92 3.65 3.36
N THR A 182 19.90 4.54 3.28
CA THR A 182 20.42 5.27 4.43
C THR A 182 19.36 6.22 4.98
N ILE A 183 19.07 6.09 6.27
CA ILE A 183 18.21 6.98 7.05
C ILE A 183 19.11 7.86 7.92
N ASP A 184 18.89 9.17 7.78
CA ASP A 184 19.64 10.23 8.43
C ASP A 184 18.89 10.74 9.66
N ILE A 185 19.43 10.50 10.86
CA ILE A 185 18.91 11.02 12.13
C ILE A 185 19.79 12.17 12.61
N ALA A 186 19.21 13.34 12.82
CA ALA A 186 19.96 14.49 13.33
C ALA A 186 20.52 14.22 14.74
N GLN A 187 21.77 14.64 14.97
CA GLN A 187 22.40 14.65 16.29
C GLN A 187 22.60 16.09 16.78
N PHE A 188 22.38 16.29 18.07
CA PHE A 188 22.52 17.56 18.75
C PHE A 188 23.50 17.43 19.91
N ASP A 189 24.49 18.33 19.94
CA ASP A 189 25.43 18.43 21.06
C ASP A 189 25.25 19.74 21.81
N GLY A 190 25.25 19.64 23.13
CA GLY A 190 25.35 20.75 24.06
C GLY A 190 26.66 20.65 24.83
N VAL A 191 27.68 21.37 24.35
CA VAL A 191 28.92 21.54 25.11
C VAL A 191 28.64 22.51 26.25
N LEU A 192 28.73 22.01 27.47
CA LEU A 192 28.38 22.76 28.68
C LEU A 192 29.59 23.57 29.16
N GLY A 193 30.72 22.91 29.39
CA GLY A 193 31.92 23.53 29.93
C GLY A 193 32.96 22.50 30.36
N SER A 194 34.05 22.95 30.99
CA SER A 194 35.13 22.06 31.43
C SER A 194 34.97 21.70 32.90
N ALA A 195 34.88 20.40 33.20
CA ALA A 195 34.88 19.89 34.56
C ALA A 195 36.28 19.99 35.19
N THR A 196 36.36 20.10 36.51
CA THR A 196 37.66 20.18 37.22
C THR A 196 37.99 18.91 37.98
N VAL A 197 37.17 17.86 37.87
CA VAL A 197 37.19 16.69 38.76
C VAL A 197 38.52 15.93 38.73
N GLU A 198 39.18 15.83 37.57
CA GLU A 198 40.50 15.21 37.42
C GLU A 198 41.62 15.98 38.15
N THR A 199 41.43 17.28 38.37
CA THR A 199 42.41 18.14 39.06
C THR A 199 42.04 18.43 40.51
N SER A 200 40.76 18.30 40.88
CA SER A 200 40.22 18.60 42.20
C SER A 200 38.92 17.85 42.43
N ALA A 201 38.95 16.88 43.34
CA ALA A 201 37.79 16.07 43.70
C ALA A 201 36.65 16.93 44.27
N ILE A 202 35.41 16.55 43.95
CA ILE A 202 34.19 17.27 44.34
C ILE A 202 33.48 16.45 45.41
N SER A 203 33.37 17.00 46.63
CA SER A 203 32.78 16.29 47.77
C SER A 203 31.43 16.89 48.18
N PHE A 204 30.39 16.07 48.16
CA PHE A 204 29.08 16.35 48.74
C PHE A 204 29.12 16.01 50.23
N ALA A 205 29.73 16.88 51.03
CA ALA A 205 29.99 16.62 52.45
C ALA A 205 28.73 16.76 53.32
N ASN A 206 27.78 17.62 52.94
CA ASN A 206 26.55 17.88 53.69
C ASN A 206 25.32 17.37 52.94
N ALA A 207 24.28 16.95 53.67
CA ALA A 207 23.04 16.44 53.08
C ALA A 207 22.28 17.48 52.21
N ASN A 208 22.55 18.77 52.43
CA ASN A 208 21.96 19.87 51.64
C ASN A 208 22.79 20.26 50.42
N ASP A 209 23.96 19.64 50.23
CA ASP A 209 24.79 19.88 49.05
C ASP A 209 24.05 19.34 47.82
N LYS A 210 23.77 20.23 46.87
CA LYS A 210 23.01 19.93 45.66
C LYS A 210 23.50 20.75 44.48
N ILE A 211 23.61 20.09 43.32
CA ILE A 211 23.63 20.77 42.02
C ILE A 211 22.31 20.50 41.33
N SER A 212 21.69 21.55 40.79
CA SER A 212 20.46 21.43 40.03
C SER A 212 20.57 22.19 38.71
N PHE A 213 20.01 21.62 37.66
CA PHE A 213 19.83 22.29 36.38
C PHE A 213 18.53 21.79 35.76
N THR A 214 18.06 22.44 34.71
CA THR A 214 16.86 22.01 33.99
C THR A 214 17.20 21.64 32.57
N VAL A 215 16.57 20.57 32.07
CA VAL A 215 16.70 20.12 30.69
C VAL A 215 15.33 20.11 30.03
N SER A 216 15.22 20.73 28.86
CA SER A 216 14.04 20.63 27.99
C SER A 216 14.44 19.94 26.68
N GLN A 217 13.73 18.90 26.27
CA GLN A 217 13.92 18.20 24.99
C GLN A 217 12.77 18.55 24.05
N ASN A 218 13.06 18.71 22.76
CA ASN A 218 12.07 18.91 21.68
C ASN A 218 10.98 19.99 21.94
N GLY A 219 11.27 20.99 22.78
CA GLY A 219 10.30 22.02 23.16
C GLY A 219 9.34 21.65 24.30
N ASP A 220 9.49 20.48 24.91
CA ASP A 220 8.71 20.06 26.08
C ASP A 220 9.04 20.87 27.34
N ALA A 221 8.18 20.74 28.35
CA ALA A 221 8.38 21.36 29.65
C ALA A 221 9.72 20.93 30.27
N ALA A 222 10.48 21.92 30.74
CA ALA A 222 11.79 21.67 31.34
C ALA A 222 11.66 20.80 32.59
N ARG A 223 12.45 19.73 32.65
CA ARG A 223 12.57 18.82 33.80
C ARG A 223 13.78 19.20 34.63
N THR A 224 13.62 19.21 35.96
CA THR A 224 14.73 19.49 36.88
C THR A 224 15.54 18.22 37.10
N VAL A 225 16.84 18.32 36.87
CA VAL A 225 17.84 17.32 37.23
C VAL A 225 18.52 17.77 38.51
N GLU A 226 18.59 16.87 39.49
CA GLU A 226 19.24 17.13 40.78
C GLU A 226 20.34 16.11 41.05
N ILE A 227 21.53 16.60 41.36
CA ILE A 227 22.65 15.79 41.81
C ILE A 227 22.82 16.03 43.30
N THR A 228 22.62 14.97 44.07
CA THR A 228 22.73 14.95 45.54
C THR A 228 23.54 13.75 45.99
N GLN A 229 23.80 13.61 47.29
CA GLN A 229 24.43 12.40 47.84
C GLN A 229 23.68 11.11 47.46
N ALA A 230 22.35 11.15 47.32
CA ALA A 230 21.55 9.99 46.91
C ALA A 230 21.86 9.58 45.47
N THR A 231 21.99 10.55 44.56
CA THR A 231 22.37 10.34 43.17
C THR A 231 23.75 9.71 43.06
N LEU A 232 24.72 10.17 43.86
CA LEU A 232 26.07 9.58 43.89
C LEU A 232 26.05 8.11 44.34
N ALA A 233 25.26 7.80 45.37
CA ALA A 233 25.11 6.42 45.85
C ALA A 233 24.43 5.53 44.79
N SER A 234 23.38 6.02 44.13
CA SER A 234 22.71 5.32 43.03
C SER A 234 23.63 5.11 41.82
N ALA A 235 24.52 6.06 41.54
CA ALA A 235 25.55 5.97 40.50
C ALA A 235 26.69 4.98 40.85
N GLY A 236 26.64 4.33 42.02
CA GLY A 236 27.58 3.29 42.42
C GLY A 236 28.86 3.79 43.10
N LEU A 237 28.94 5.07 43.45
CA LEU A 237 30.08 5.59 44.20
C LEU A 237 30.06 5.08 45.65
N SER A 238 31.23 4.69 46.15
CA SER A 238 31.38 4.15 47.52
C SER A 238 31.40 5.22 48.61
N ASP A 239 31.55 6.49 48.24
CA ASP A 239 31.47 7.64 49.13
C ASP A 239 30.84 8.85 48.43
N THR A 240 30.73 9.97 49.14
CA THR A 240 30.08 11.19 48.62
C THR A 240 31.02 12.08 47.81
N THR A 241 32.07 11.52 47.20
CA THR A 241 33.11 12.30 46.49
C THR A 241 33.36 11.79 45.08
N ILE A 242 33.23 12.68 44.10
CA ILE A 242 33.53 12.44 42.69
C ILE A 242 35.04 12.70 42.48
N ARG A 243 35.80 11.72 41.97
CA ARG A 243 37.27 11.81 41.87
C ARG A 243 37.81 11.71 40.45
N SER A 244 36.99 11.29 39.50
CA SER A 244 37.37 11.13 38.10
C SER A 244 36.24 11.54 37.17
N ASN A 245 36.58 11.75 35.89
CA ASN A 245 35.63 11.94 34.82
C ASN A 245 34.70 10.74 34.66
N ALA A 246 35.18 9.52 34.96
CA ALA A 246 34.35 8.33 34.95
C ALA A 246 33.27 8.38 36.05
N ASP A 247 33.64 8.78 37.27
CA ASP A 247 32.69 8.99 38.36
C ASP A 247 31.68 10.11 38.01
N LEU A 248 32.17 11.21 37.42
CA LEU A 248 31.33 12.35 37.06
C LEU A 248 30.33 11.98 35.97
N LYS A 249 30.76 11.23 34.95
CA LYS A 249 29.90 10.69 33.89
C LYS A 249 28.80 9.82 34.50
N ALA A 250 29.15 8.84 35.34
CA ALA A 250 28.19 7.95 35.98
C ALA A 250 27.16 8.72 36.83
N VAL A 251 27.60 9.76 37.56
CA VAL A 251 26.72 10.61 38.36
C VAL A 251 25.74 11.40 37.48
N TYR A 252 26.18 11.95 36.35
CA TYR A 252 25.26 12.65 35.44
C TYR A 252 24.27 11.71 34.76
N GLU A 253 24.73 10.55 34.29
CA GLU A 253 23.87 9.53 33.69
C GLU A 253 22.78 9.10 34.70
N GLN A 254 23.17 8.86 35.95
CA GLN A 254 22.21 8.55 37.01
C GLN A 254 21.25 9.72 37.28
N ALA A 255 21.74 10.96 37.33
CA ALA A 255 20.91 12.13 37.61
C ALA A 255 19.86 12.36 36.52
N LEU A 256 20.24 12.16 35.25
CA LEU A 256 19.33 12.25 34.11
C LEU A 256 18.27 11.15 34.17
N SER A 257 18.69 9.91 34.50
CA SER A 257 17.78 8.77 34.71
C SER A 257 16.80 9.02 35.85
N ASP A 258 17.27 9.51 37.01
CA ASP A 258 16.43 9.86 38.17
C ASP A 258 15.39 10.95 37.84
N ALA A 259 15.74 11.86 36.93
CA ALA A 259 14.86 12.92 36.44
C ALA A 259 13.89 12.47 35.32
N GLY A 260 13.98 11.21 34.88
CA GLY A 260 13.18 10.65 33.79
C GLY A 260 13.52 11.26 32.44
N ILE A 261 14.80 11.58 32.22
CA ILE A 261 15.33 12.14 30.99
C ILE A 261 16.10 11.04 30.26
N ASP A 262 15.44 10.42 29.30
CA ASP A 262 16.04 9.41 28.44
C ASP A 262 16.62 10.06 27.17
N GLY A 263 17.57 9.39 26.52
CA GLY A 263 18.10 9.80 25.21
C GLY A 263 19.05 10.99 25.21
N VAL A 264 19.57 11.37 26.38
CA VAL A 264 20.73 12.27 26.50
C VAL A 264 21.89 11.45 27.01
N GLU A 265 22.96 11.42 26.22
CA GLU A 265 24.21 10.81 26.61
C GLU A 265 25.16 11.85 27.16
N VAL A 266 26.02 11.41 28.09
CA VAL A 266 27.00 12.26 28.74
C VAL A 266 28.39 11.81 28.33
N SER A 267 29.12 12.72 27.71
CA SER A 267 30.53 12.52 27.38
C SER A 267 31.37 13.60 28.07
N ILE A 268 32.55 13.18 28.51
CA ILE A 268 33.60 14.10 28.97
C ILE A 268 34.82 13.74 28.14
N ASP A 269 35.27 14.68 27.31
CA ASP A 269 36.40 14.43 26.41
C ASP A 269 37.75 14.46 27.15
N ALA A 270 38.83 14.18 26.41
CA ALA A 270 40.19 14.21 26.96
C ALA A 270 40.67 15.62 27.39
N THR A 271 39.88 16.66 27.12
CA THR A 271 40.10 18.05 27.57
C THR A 271 39.19 18.46 28.72
N ASP A 272 38.56 17.49 29.38
CA ASP A 272 37.59 17.64 30.47
C ASP A 272 36.30 18.38 30.08
N SER A 273 36.01 18.50 28.78
CA SER A 273 34.81 19.17 28.28
C SER A 273 33.59 18.26 28.42
N LEU A 274 32.66 18.66 29.30
CA LEU A 274 31.36 18.02 29.49
C LEU A 274 30.45 18.37 28.31
N THR A 275 30.02 17.34 27.59
CA THR A 275 29.11 17.45 26.46
C THR A 275 27.93 16.51 26.68
N PHE A 276 26.73 17.04 26.51
CA PHE A 276 25.54 16.23 26.37
C PHE A 276 25.24 16.03 24.89
N THR A 277 24.95 14.81 24.50
CA THR A 277 24.61 14.44 23.11
C THR A 277 23.23 13.82 23.08
N SER A 278 22.40 14.20 22.12
CA SER A 278 21.05 13.64 21.97
C SER A 278 20.63 13.58 20.51
N LEU A 279 19.66 12.71 20.23
CA LEU A 279 18.97 12.62 18.93
C LEU A 279 17.80 13.60 18.83
N GLU A 280 17.64 14.47 19.83
CA GLU A 280 16.61 15.51 19.88
C GLU A 280 17.23 16.83 20.28
N SER A 281 16.68 17.93 19.78
CA SER A 281 17.11 19.24 20.22
C SER A 281 16.85 19.37 21.71
N PHE A 282 17.83 19.80 22.49
CA PHE A 282 17.64 20.04 23.91
C PHE A 282 18.26 21.36 24.35
N LYS A 283 17.88 21.80 25.55
CA LYS A 283 18.49 22.94 26.23
C LYS A 283 18.77 22.57 27.67
N VAL A 284 19.93 22.97 28.15
CA VAL A 284 20.32 22.89 29.56
C VAL A 284 20.36 24.31 30.11
N THR A 285 19.56 24.58 31.13
CA THR A 285 19.38 25.92 31.68
C THR A 285 19.42 25.89 33.21
N ASN A 286 19.48 27.07 33.82
CA ASN A 286 19.27 27.26 35.26
C ASN A 286 20.21 26.42 36.17
N ALA A 287 21.44 26.18 35.73
CA ALA A 287 22.43 25.48 36.54
C ALA A 287 22.75 26.28 37.81
N ALA A 288 22.55 25.66 38.97
CA ALA A 288 22.71 26.27 40.28
C ALA A 288 23.29 25.29 41.29
N THR A 289 23.95 25.82 42.33
CA THR A 289 24.40 25.05 43.48
C THR A 289 23.67 25.49 44.73
N THR A 290 23.48 24.56 45.66
CA THR A 290 23.08 24.83 47.05
C THR A 290 24.02 24.07 47.96
N GLY A 291 24.49 24.68 49.05
CA GLY A 291 25.41 24.04 50.00
C GLY A 291 26.79 24.69 50.07
N THR A 292 27.81 23.87 50.33
CA THR A 292 29.16 24.29 50.73
C THR A 292 29.98 24.90 49.59
N SER A 293 30.89 25.84 49.89
CA SER A 293 31.71 26.58 48.90
C SER A 293 32.62 25.72 48.00
N ALA A 294 32.83 24.44 48.30
CA ALA A 294 33.65 23.54 47.49
C ALA A 294 32.91 23.03 46.23
N ILE A 295 31.57 23.10 46.21
CA ILE A 295 30.75 22.67 45.08
C ILE A 295 30.35 23.90 44.29
N THR A 296 30.79 23.95 43.03
CA THR A 296 30.43 25.01 42.10
C THR A 296 29.86 24.42 40.82
N VAL A 297 29.00 25.18 40.14
CA VAL A 297 28.45 24.79 38.82
C VAL A 297 29.60 24.49 37.85
N ALA A 298 30.63 25.35 37.86
CA ALA A 298 31.83 25.20 37.03
C ALA A 298 32.67 23.97 37.39
N SER A 299 32.83 23.62 38.67
CA SER A 299 33.62 22.43 39.04
C SER A 299 33.04 21.14 38.46
N MET A 300 31.71 21.10 38.28
CA MET A 300 31.05 19.95 37.67
C MET A 300 30.97 20.03 36.13
N GLY A 301 31.58 21.04 35.50
CA GLY A 301 31.58 21.21 34.04
C GLY A 301 30.32 21.85 33.46
N LEU A 302 29.39 22.32 34.30
CA LEU A 302 28.25 23.12 33.84
C LEU A 302 28.63 24.61 33.78
N VAL A 303 27.86 25.35 32.99
CA VAL A 303 27.88 26.81 32.96
C VAL A 303 26.58 27.38 33.49
N ALA A 304 26.64 28.54 34.13
CA ALA A 304 25.45 29.25 34.64
C ALA A 304 24.64 29.93 33.53
N THR A 305 25.12 29.87 32.28
CA THR A 305 24.43 30.39 31.09
C THR A 305 23.68 29.26 30.41
N ASP A 306 22.53 29.57 29.84
CA ASP A 306 21.73 28.60 29.09
C ASP A 306 22.53 28.05 27.90
N THR A 307 22.64 26.73 27.84
CA THR A 307 23.27 26.00 26.74
C THR A 307 22.17 25.42 25.88
N THR A 308 22.05 25.90 24.64
CA THR A 308 21.16 25.30 23.64
C THR A 308 21.99 24.37 22.77
N ALA A 309 21.56 23.11 22.66
CA ALA A 309 22.24 22.14 21.82
C ALA A 309 22.21 22.56 20.36
N SER A 310 23.34 22.43 19.68
CA SER A 310 23.49 22.73 18.25
C SER A 310 23.52 21.44 17.46
N ALA A 311 22.95 21.45 16.25
CA ALA A 311 23.07 20.31 15.35
C ALA A 311 24.54 20.15 14.93
N THR A 312 25.15 19.02 15.30
CA THR A 312 26.59 18.75 15.08
C THR A 312 26.85 17.70 14.02
N GLY A 313 25.83 16.95 13.62
CA GLY A 313 25.94 15.96 12.55
C GLY A 313 24.68 15.11 12.37
N THR A 314 24.87 14.01 11.66
CA THR A 314 23.83 13.05 11.32
C THR A 314 24.33 11.65 11.65
N PHE A 315 23.51 10.87 12.33
CA PHE A 315 23.64 9.42 12.38
C PHE A 315 23.00 8.83 11.13
N SER A 316 23.79 8.17 10.29
CA SER A 316 23.36 7.67 8.99
C SER A 316 23.54 6.15 8.95
N THR A 317 22.45 5.40 8.82
CA THR A 317 22.49 3.94 8.64
C THR A 317 21.19 3.43 7.99
N SER A 318 21.19 2.21 7.48
CA SER A 318 19.99 1.53 6.96
C SER A 318 19.45 0.53 7.99
N VAL A 319 18.26 -0.04 7.76
CA VAL A 319 17.75 -1.13 8.60
C VAL A 319 18.54 -2.42 8.34
N GLU A 320 19.02 -2.64 7.11
CA GLU A 320 19.86 -3.79 6.75
C GLU A 320 21.24 -3.75 7.43
N ASP A 321 21.79 -2.57 7.69
CA ASP A 321 23.14 -2.37 8.25
C ASP A 321 23.15 -2.20 9.79
N ILE A 322 22.03 -2.42 10.49
CA ILE A 322 22.01 -2.37 11.95
C ILE A 322 22.91 -3.46 12.53
N ASP A 323 23.98 -3.05 13.18
CA ASP A 323 24.93 -3.94 13.87
C ASP A 323 25.27 -3.40 15.27
N LEU A 324 24.98 -4.21 16.30
CA LEU A 324 25.29 -3.95 17.69
C LEU A 324 26.75 -4.28 18.05
N ASN A 325 27.52 -4.95 17.19
CA ASN A 325 28.92 -5.28 17.45
C ASN A 325 29.87 -4.12 17.14
N THR A 326 29.42 -3.13 16.36
CA THR A 326 30.21 -1.98 15.92
C THR A 326 29.99 -0.74 16.80
N LEU A 327 29.31 -0.91 17.94
CA LEU A 327 29.05 0.17 18.89
C LEU A 327 30.36 0.77 19.40
N THR A 328 30.40 2.10 19.44
CA THR A 328 31.54 2.86 19.95
C THR A 328 31.52 2.85 21.47
N LEU A 329 32.66 2.48 22.07
CA LEU A 329 32.78 2.38 23.52
C LEU A 329 32.40 3.70 24.18
N GLY A 330 31.46 3.62 25.11
CA GLY A 330 30.96 4.78 25.85
C GLY A 330 29.83 5.55 25.18
N GLN A 331 29.41 5.18 23.95
CA GLN A 331 28.29 5.78 23.19
C GLN A 331 27.18 4.77 22.83
N GLU A 332 27.19 3.61 23.50
CA GLU A 332 26.37 2.46 23.11
C GLU A 332 24.87 2.77 23.25
N SER A 333 24.45 3.46 24.31
CA SER A 333 23.05 3.79 24.57
C SER A 333 22.48 4.78 23.55
N ALA A 334 23.26 5.78 23.11
CA ALA A 334 22.80 6.72 22.08
C ALA A 334 22.72 6.06 20.71
N GLN A 335 23.70 5.21 20.36
CA GLN A 335 23.70 4.50 19.08
C GLN A 335 22.55 3.49 18.97
N ILE A 336 22.23 2.75 20.04
CA ILE A 336 21.07 1.85 20.05
C ILE A 336 19.77 2.64 19.93
N GLN A 337 19.65 3.79 20.62
CA GLN A 337 18.49 4.67 20.44
C GLN A 337 18.39 5.23 19.03
N ALA A 338 19.53 5.49 18.37
CA ALA A 338 19.56 5.92 16.98
C ALA A 338 19.06 4.80 16.05
N TYR A 339 19.49 3.55 16.28
CA TYR A 339 18.94 2.39 15.57
C TYR A 339 17.43 2.23 15.79
N ILE A 340 16.92 2.44 17.02
CA ILE A 340 15.47 2.43 17.28
C ILE A 340 14.76 3.51 16.45
N LYS A 341 15.30 4.73 16.39
CA LYS A 341 14.73 5.81 15.56
C LYS A 341 14.75 5.50 14.06
N VAL A 342 15.81 4.85 13.57
CA VAL A 342 15.91 4.38 12.18
C VAL A 342 14.81 3.35 11.88
N VAL A 343 14.61 2.38 12.77
CA VAL A 343 13.52 1.40 12.63
C VAL A 343 12.15 2.05 12.73
N ASP A 344 11.97 3.07 13.57
CA ASP A 344 10.72 3.83 13.65
C ASP A 344 10.42 4.62 12.39
N GLU A 345 11.43 5.25 11.79
CA GLU A 345 11.29 5.93 10.51
C GLU A 345 10.96 4.93 9.38
N ALA A 346 11.62 3.77 9.36
CA ALA A 346 11.28 2.68 8.43
C ALA A 346 9.85 2.17 8.64
N LEU A 347 9.39 1.98 9.89
CA LEU A 347 8.01 1.60 10.22
C LEU A 347 6.99 2.64 9.74
N SER A 348 7.30 3.92 9.90
CA SER A 348 6.49 5.04 9.41
C SER A 348 6.34 4.99 7.89
N GLN A 349 7.45 4.74 7.19
CA GLN A 349 7.47 4.63 5.73
C GLN A 349 6.76 3.37 5.23
N VAL A 350 6.96 2.20 5.84
CA VAL A 350 6.21 0.96 5.52
C VAL A 350 4.72 1.15 5.77
N THR A 351 4.33 1.87 6.82
CA THR A 351 2.91 2.15 7.10
C THR A 351 2.32 3.10 6.05
N THR A 352 3.06 4.12 5.64
CA THR A 352 2.65 5.05 4.57
C THR A 352 2.52 4.33 3.22
N ALA A 353 3.49 3.47 2.90
CA ALA A 353 3.46 2.56 1.77
C ALA A 353 2.22 1.67 1.78
N ALA A 354 1.94 0.98 2.89
CA ALA A 354 0.78 0.11 3.03
C ALA A 354 -0.55 0.87 2.87
N ALA A 355 -0.64 2.10 3.40
CA ALA A 355 -1.81 2.96 3.23
C ALA A 355 -2.03 3.35 1.76
N SER A 356 -0.96 3.68 1.03
CA SER A 356 -1.00 4.00 -0.40
C SER A 356 -1.45 2.80 -1.24
N ILE A 357 -0.85 1.62 -1.01
CA ILE A 357 -1.24 0.37 -1.69
C ILE A 357 -2.71 0.02 -1.37
N GLY A 358 -3.16 0.20 -0.13
CA GLY A 358 -4.57 0.01 0.24
C GLY A 358 -5.51 0.97 -0.49
N ALA A 359 -5.10 2.21 -0.75
CA ALA A 359 -5.88 3.14 -1.58
C ALA A 359 -5.96 2.68 -3.04
N VAL A 360 -4.87 2.13 -3.59
CA VAL A 360 -4.84 1.54 -4.94
C VAL A 360 -5.77 0.32 -5.02
N GLN A 361 -5.75 -0.56 -4.03
CA GLN A 361 -6.65 -1.73 -3.97
C GLN A 361 -8.12 -1.31 -4.02
N ASN A 362 -8.53 -0.37 -3.16
CA ASN A 362 -9.90 0.18 -3.18
C ASN A 362 -10.28 0.78 -4.53
N ARG A 363 -9.34 1.48 -5.19
CA ARG A 363 -9.56 2.05 -6.52
C ARG A 363 -9.72 0.98 -7.60
N ILE A 364 -8.95 -0.11 -7.53
CA ILE A 364 -9.10 -1.26 -8.44
C ILE A 364 -10.47 -1.91 -8.24
N ASP A 365 -10.89 -2.15 -7.00
CA ASP A 365 -12.18 -2.77 -6.68
C ASP A 365 -13.36 -1.92 -7.21
N LEU A 366 -13.34 -0.61 -6.96
CA LEU A 366 -14.34 0.31 -7.49
C LEU A 366 -14.38 0.32 -9.02
N GLN A 367 -13.21 0.24 -9.66
CA GLN A 367 -13.11 0.21 -11.12
C GLN A 367 -13.62 -1.11 -11.69
N GLN A 368 -13.34 -2.25 -11.05
CA GLN A 368 -13.88 -3.56 -11.45
C GLN A 368 -15.40 -3.57 -11.37
N GLU A 369 -15.97 -3.02 -10.29
CA GLU A 369 -17.43 -2.91 -10.12
C GLU A 369 -18.05 -2.00 -11.19
N PHE A 370 -17.42 -0.86 -11.47
CA PHE A 370 -17.87 0.06 -12.52
C PHE A 370 -17.85 -0.58 -13.90
N VAL A 371 -16.74 -1.21 -14.28
CA VAL A 371 -16.60 -1.88 -15.59
C VAL A 371 -17.59 -3.03 -15.72
N SER A 372 -17.79 -3.82 -14.66
CA SER A 372 -18.79 -4.90 -14.64
C SER A 372 -20.21 -4.38 -14.87
N LYS A 373 -20.63 -3.34 -14.15
CA LYS A 373 -21.95 -2.72 -14.35
C LYS A 373 -22.12 -2.13 -15.76
N LEU A 374 -21.05 -1.58 -16.33
CA LEU A 374 -21.07 -1.05 -17.68
C LEU A 374 -21.16 -2.18 -18.72
N MET A 375 -20.47 -3.31 -18.52
CA MET A 375 -20.64 -4.50 -19.34
C MET A 375 -22.07 -5.04 -19.30
N ASP A 376 -22.69 -5.09 -18.13
CA ASP A 376 -24.09 -5.51 -17.98
C ASP A 376 -25.03 -4.56 -18.72
N THR A 377 -24.85 -3.25 -18.56
CA THR A 377 -25.64 -2.22 -19.25
C THR A 377 -25.48 -2.31 -20.77
N VAL A 378 -24.26 -2.54 -21.26
CA VAL A 378 -23.99 -2.72 -22.70
C VAL A 378 -24.62 -4.02 -23.20
N SER A 379 -24.59 -5.09 -22.41
CA SER A 379 -25.25 -6.37 -22.73
C SER A 379 -26.77 -6.22 -22.84
N GLU A 380 -27.41 -5.53 -21.89
CA GLU A 380 -28.83 -5.20 -21.95
C GLU A 380 -29.16 -4.30 -23.14
N GLY A 381 -28.30 -3.30 -23.40
CA GLY A 381 -28.41 -2.43 -24.58
C GLY A 381 -28.38 -3.22 -25.88
N VAL A 382 -27.40 -4.11 -26.07
CA VAL A 382 -27.30 -5.01 -27.23
C VAL A 382 -28.52 -5.90 -27.33
N GLY A 383 -28.98 -6.49 -26.22
CA GLY A 383 -30.14 -7.36 -26.19
C GLY A 383 -31.41 -6.65 -26.62
N SER A 384 -31.63 -5.42 -26.15
CA SER A 384 -32.79 -4.60 -26.56
C SER A 384 -32.81 -4.28 -28.06
N LEU A 385 -31.64 -4.22 -28.71
CA LEU A 385 -31.53 -3.93 -30.14
C LEU A 385 -31.74 -5.18 -30.99
N VAL A 386 -31.24 -6.33 -30.54
CA VAL A 386 -31.03 -7.49 -31.42
C VAL A 386 -31.73 -8.77 -30.95
N ASP A 387 -32.11 -8.89 -29.68
CA ASP A 387 -32.75 -10.11 -29.19
C ASP A 387 -34.20 -10.21 -29.66
N ALA A 388 -34.67 -11.43 -29.85
CA ALA A 388 -36.06 -11.73 -30.17
C ALA A 388 -36.85 -12.07 -28.91
N ASP A 389 -38.10 -11.61 -28.82
CA ASP A 389 -39.03 -12.06 -27.78
C ASP A 389 -39.51 -13.47 -28.13
N MET A 390 -39.00 -14.46 -27.39
CA MET A 390 -39.35 -15.88 -27.60
C MET A 390 -40.84 -16.17 -27.37
N THR A 391 -41.53 -15.36 -26.57
CA THR A 391 -42.97 -15.52 -26.32
C THR A 391 -43.78 -15.11 -27.55
N GLU A 392 -43.41 -14.00 -28.17
CA GLU A 392 -44.03 -13.54 -29.41
C GLU A 392 -43.68 -14.49 -30.58
N GLU A 393 -42.40 -14.83 -30.76
CA GLU A 393 -41.97 -15.68 -31.88
C GLU A 393 -42.52 -17.10 -31.76
N SER A 394 -42.60 -17.69 -30.56
CA SER A 394 -43.25 -19.00 -30.37
C SER A 394 -44.75 -18.99 -30.64
N THR A 395 -45.43 -17.87 -30.34
CA THR A 395 -46.85 -17.68 -30.66
C THR A 395 -47.05 -17.53 -32.17
N ARG A 396 -46.17 -16.75 -32.82
CA ARG A 396 -46.13 -16.55 -34.27
C ARG A 396 -45.84 -17.86 -35.01
N LEU A 397 -44.90 -18.68 -34.53
CA LEU A 397 -44.58 -19.98 -35.11
C LEU A 397 -45.81 -20.90 -35.14
N LYS A 398 -46.54 -21.00 -34.02
CA LYS A 398 -47.77 -21.81 -33.94
C LYS A 398 -48.86 -21.29 -34.87
N ALA A 399 -49.01 -19.96 -34.97
CA ALA A 399 -49.94 -19.35 -35.91
C ALA A 399 -49.57 -19.66 -37.37
N LEU A 400 -48.28 -19.54 -37.73
CA LEU A 400 -47.76 -19.83 -39.07
C LEU A 400 -47.89 -21.32 -39.43
N GLN A 401 -47.61 -22.24 -38.51
CA GLN A 401 -47.85 -23.68 -38.71
C GLN A 401 -49.34 -23.98 -38.98
N THR A 402 -50.24 -23.31 -38.25
CA THR A 402 -51.70 -23.43 -38.47
C THR A 402 -52.10 -22.85 -39.82
N GLN A 403 -51.56 -21.68 -40.20
CA GLN A 403 -51.79 -21.05 -41.50
C GLN A 403 -51.23 -21.89 -42.66
N GLN A 404 -50.08 -22.55 -42.48
CA GLN A 404 -49.50 -23.46 -43.46
C GLN A 404 -50.44 -24.65 -43.70
N GLN A 405 -50.96 -25.25 -42.62
CA GLN A 405 -51.91 -26.36 -42.71
C GLN A 405 -53.20 -25.94 -43.44
N LEU A 406 -53.73 -24.75 -43.12
CA LEU A 406 -54.90 -24.17 -43.81
C LEU A 406 -54.59 -23.81 -45.27
N GLY A 407 -53.37 -23.33 -45.56
CA GLY A 407 -52.92 -23.00 -46.91
C GLY A 407 -52.80 -24.22 -47.81
N VAL A 408 -52.29 -25.35 -47.29
CA VAL A 408 -52.27 -26.64 -47.99
C VAL A 408 -53.69 -27.14 -48.26
N GLN A 409 -54.60 -27.01 -47.29
CA GLN A 409 -56.01 -27.34 -47.48
C GLN A 409 -56.68 -26.45 -48.55
N ALA A 410 -56.45 -25.14 -48.50
CA ALA A 410 -56.97 -24.19 -49.47
C ALA A 410 -56.43 -24.44 -50.90
N LEU A 411 -55.14 -24.80 -51.04
CA LEU A 411 -54.54 -25.19 -52.30
C LEU A 411 -55.15 -26.50 -52.84
N SER A 412 -55.39 -27.48 -51.96
CA SER A 412 -56.09 -28.74 -52.31
C SER A 412 -57.52 -28.47 -52.80
N ILE A 413 -58.27 -27.60 -52.12
CA ILE A 413 -59.63 -27.18 -52.52
C ILE A 413 -59.59 -26.41 -53.86
N ALA A 414 -58.64 -25.49 -54.03
CA ALA A 414 -58.46 -24.73 -55.28
C ALA A 414 -58.13 -25.64 -56.47
N ASN A 415 -57.33 -26.69 -56.26
CA ASN A 415 -57.03 -27.70 -57.28
C ASN A 415 -58.24 -28.59 -57.60
N ASN A 416 -59.02 -28.98 -56.59
CA ASN A 416 -60.24 -29.79 -56.79
C ASN A 416 -61.36 -29.01 -57.51
N SER A 417 -61.43 -27.69 -57.37
CA SER A 417 -62.41 -26.85 -58.10
C SER A 417 -62.30 -27.00 -59.62
N SER A 418 -61.09 -27.20 -60.15
CA SER A 418 -60.83 -27.43 -61.58
C SER A 418 -61.27 -28.84 -62.03
N GLN A 419 -61.27 -29.83 -61.14
CA GLN A 419 -61.76 -31.19 -61.43
C GLN A 419 -63.28 -31.26 -61.49
N SER A 420 -63.99 -30.45 -60.69
CA SER A 420 -65.46 -30.35 -60.76
C SER A 420 -65.94 -29.85 -62.13
N LEU A 421 -65.15 -29.01 -62.82
CA LEU A 421 -65.43 -28.56 -64.18
C LEU A 421 -65.23 -29.67 -65.22
N LEU A 422 -64.31 -30.61 -65.01
CA LEU A 422 -64.14 -31.79 -65.87
C LEU A 422 -65.30 -32.78 -65.75
N SER A 423 -65.98 -32.86 -64.59
CA SER A 423 -67.18 -33.70 -64.44
C SER A 423 -68.42 -33.19 -65.20
N LEU A 424 -68.43 -31.92 -65.63
CA LEU A 424 -69.48 -31.35 -66.49
C LEU A 424 -69.35 -31.77 -67.97
N PHE A 425 -68.19 -32.28 -68.37
CA PHE A 425 -67.90 -32.76 -69.73
C PHE A 425 -67.81 -34.29 -69.83
N ARG A 426 -68.26 -35.01 -68.79
CA ARG A 426 -68.40 -36.47 -68.78
C ARG A 426 -69.84 -36.91 -68.94
#